data_AF-A0AAW8U3B7-F1
#
_entry.id   AF-A0AAW8U3B7-F1
#
_cell.length_a   1.000
_cell.length_b   1.000
_cell.length_c   1.000
_cell.angle_alpha   90.00
_cell.angle_beta   90.00
_cell.angle_gamma   90.00
#
_symmetry.space_group_name_H-M   'P 1'
#
loop_
_entity.id
_entity.type
_entity.pdbx_description
1 polymer ?
#
loop_
_entity_poly.entity_id
_entity_poly.type
_entity_poly.pdbx_seq_one_letter_code
_entity_poly.pdbx_strand_id
1 'polypeptide(L)'
;MINVLVMLFFNLMIGLLMGLTPYYSKRDIPFGVTLPETDEAKTVMAHQKKSYLIINLFLSLLIGLGIVMYGLFQNTIDLERLMFFSVLGLFIQLIVSMGVYLTKYKQLKTFKKGLTIDGLKQQKMVIDLSFRDEKLIFPTGYLVAVNLAFVLLTVVLTVSQYQHIPESFVTKWDMNMNPVIMTDKTWKSVLAIPAFQLFLTLVMGISNQSYLKGKQRIDMKNTEESIARNKKFRKQSSLLNFVLSLLVQLLMMMLQLSIIFQQITPQTLMVASLIFTVAILGIVLWFSLYYGQGGDRLKKVNVSKEAPVKIDESASFDDDDHWKLGMFYFNQEDPSFWVEKRMGLGMTFNFAKWQSWAFLIGVIIIPIGIAFLMM
;
A
#
# COMPACT_ATOMS: atom_id res chain seq x y z
N MET A 1 -5.72 -25.84 -15.99
CA MET A 1 -5.19 -25.99 -14.61
C MET A 1 -4.37 -24.80 -14.14
N ILE A 2 -3.30 -24.38 -14.84
CA ILE A 2 -2.47 -23.25 -14.40
C ILE A 2 -3.26 -21.95 -14.18
N ASN A 3 -4.25 -21.68 -15.03
CA ASN A 3 -5.10 -20.48 -14.95
C ASN A 3 -5.92 -20.43 -13.65
N VAL A 4 -6.48 -21.58 -13.26
CA VAL A 4 -7.21 -21.75 -12.00
C VAL A 4 -6.28 -21.54 -10.81
N LEU A 5 -5.06 -22.09 -10.85
CA LEU A 5 -4.07 -21.95 -9.78
C LEU A 5 -3.62 -20.50 -9.59
N VAL A 6 -3.38 -19.76 -10.67
CA VAL A 6 -2.98 -18.35 -10.57
C VAL A 6 -4.11 -17.48 -10.01
N MET A 7 -5.35 -17.68 -10.46
CA MET A 7 -6.50 -16.93 -9.94
C MET A 7 -6.79 -17.28 -8.48
N LEU A 8 -6.68 -18.56 -8.12
CA LEU A 8 -6.78 -19.03 -6.74
C LEU A 8 -5.71 -18.37 -5.87
N PHE A 9 -4.45 -18.35 -6.33
CA PHE A 9 -3.34 -17.70 -5.64
C PHE A 9 -3.64 -16.23 -5.33
N PHE A 10 -4.06 -15.45 -6.33
CA PHE A 10 -4.38 -14.02 -6.11
C PHE A 10 -5.55 -13.80 -5.16
N ASN A 11 -6.62 -14.60 -5.26
CA ASN A 11 -7.79 -14.48 -4.38
C ASN A 11 -7.48 -14.86 -2.93
N LEU A 12 -6.73 -15.95 -2.71
CA LEU A 12 -6.29 -16.33 -1.37
C LEU A 12 -5.31 -15.33 -0.78
N MET A 13 -4.38 -14.83 -1.61
CA MET A 13 -3.39 -13.86 -1.16
C MET A 13 -4.04 -12.54 -0.72
N ILE A 14 -5.03 -12.02 -1.47
CA ILE A 14 -5.72 -10.80 -1.07
C ILE A 14 -6.49 -11.00 0.25
N GLY A 15 -7.14 -12.15 0.43
CA GLY A 15 -7.86 -12.47 1.67
C GLY A 15 -6.93 -12.52 2.88
N LEU A 16 -5.78 -13.17 2.72
CA LEU A 16 -4.73 -13.21 3.73
C LEU A 16 -4.21 -11.81 4.07
N LEU A 17 -3.82 -11.02 3.07
CA LEU A 17 -3.26 -9.68 3.26
C LEU A 17 -4.27 -8.72 3.91
N MET A 18 -5.53 -8.75 3.46
CA MET A 18 -6.61 -7.98 4.08
C MET A 18 -6.80 -8.42 5.53
N GLY A 19 -6.93 -9.73 5.78
CA GLY A 19 -7.13 -10.28 7.12
C GLY A 19 -6.00 -9.96 8.10
N LEU A 20 -4.76 -9.87 7.63
CA LEU A 20 -3.59 -9.50 8.43
C LEU A 20 -3.49 -7.99 8.72
N THR A 21 -4.26 -7.13 8.03
CA THR A 21 -4.21 -5.66 8.20
C THR A 21 -4.28 -5.19 9.65
N PRO A 22 -5.21 -5.67 10.49
CA PRO A 22 -5.30 -5.25 11.89
C PRO A 22 -4.10 -5.68 12.75
N TYR A 23 -3.29 -6.65 12.28
CA TYR A 23 -2.13 -7.14 13.01
C TYR A 23 -0.91 -6.25 12.81
N TYR A 24 -0.70 -5.64 11.64
CA TYR A 24 0.40 -4.69 11.45
C TYR A 24 -0.02 -3.22 11.60
N SER A 25 -1.32 -2.95 11.71
CA SER A 25 -1.84 -1.65 12.16
C SER A 25 -1.41 -1.33 13.60
N LYS A 26 -1.45 -0.05 13.95
CA LYS A 26 -1.05 0.45 15.27
C LYS A 26 -1.81 -0.28 16.40
N ARG A 27 -1.09 -0.72 17.44
CA ARG A 27 -1.66 -1.58 18.50
C ARG A 27 -2.75 -0.92 19.33
N ASP A 28 -2.60 0.35 19.66
CA ASP A 28 -3.49 1.17 20.49
C ASP A 28 -4.74 1.69 19.75
N ILE A 29 -4.80 1.53 18.42
CA ILE A 29 -5.90 2.04 17.58
C ILE A 29 -6.47 0.94 16.67
N PRO A 30 -6.95 -0.19 17.22
CA PRO A 30 -7.54 -1.24 16.41
C PRO A 30 -8.79 -0.74 15.68
N PHE A 31 -8.88 -1.05 14.38
CA PHE A 31 -10.00 -0.65 13.53
C PHE A 31 -10.30 0.86 13.58
N GLY A 32 -9.29 1.69 13.83
CA GLY A 32 -9.46 3.14 13.87
C GLY A 32 -10.09 3.70 15.14
N VAL A 33 -10.30 2.89 16.17
CA VAL A 33 -10.81 3.32 17.50
C VAL A 33 -9.68 3.29 18.51
N THR A 34 -9.47 4.42 19.19
CA THR A 34 -8.42 4.54 20.20
C THR A 34 -8.88 3.91 21.51
N LEU A 35 -8.11 2.96 22.06
CA LEU A 35 -8.44 2.21 23.27
C LEU A 35 -7.32 2.30 24.31
N PRO A 36 -7.65 2.29 25.62
CA PRO A 36 -6.64 2.27 26.67
C PRO A 36 -5.91 0.91 26.74
N GLU A 37 -4.73 0.90 27.35
CA GLU A 37 -3.91 -0.31 27.51
C GLU A 37 -4.33 -1.22 28.67
N THR A 38 -5.63 -1.38 28.92
CA THR A 38 -6.15 -2.29 29.95
C THR A 38 -6.17 -3.74 29.45
N ASP A 39 -6.09 -4.71 30.35
CA ASP A 39 -6.12 -6.13 29.96
C ASP A 39 -7.45 -6.55 29.34
N GLU A 40 -8.55 -5.92 29.78
CA GLU A 40 -9.87 -6.07 29.15
C GLU A 40 -9.85 -5.57 27.69
N ALA A 41 -9.34 -4.35 27.45
CA ALA A 41 -9.26 -3.79 26.10
C ALA A 41 -8.34 -4.62 25.19
N LYS A 42 -7.22 -5.14 25.70
CA LYS A 42 -6.33 -6.06 24.96
C LYS A 42 -7.04 -7.34 24.56
N THR A 43 -7.84 -7.92 25.45
CA THR A 43 -8.58 -9.16 25.20
C THR A 43 -9.66 -8.96 24.14
N VAL A 44 -10.47 -7.90 24.28
CA VAL A 44 -11.49 -7.53 23.29
C VAL A 44 -10.84 -7.26 21.93
N MET A 45 -9.76 -6.50 21.90
CA MET A 45 -9.01 -6.20 20.68
C MET A 45 -8.51 -7.47 19.98
N ALA A 46 -7.88 -8.39 20.72
CA ALA A 46 -7.35 -9.63 20.19
C ALA A 46 -8.47 -10.49 19.57
N HIS A 47 -9.62 -10.56 20.23
CA HIS A 47 -10.80 -11.26 19.71
C HIS A 47 -11.29 -10.64 18.39
N GLN A 48 -11.42 -9.30 18.32
CA GLN A 48 -11.89 -8.63 17.11
C GLN A 48 -10.91 -8.80 15.93
N LYS A 49 -9.59 -8.72 16.18
CA LYS A 49 -8.56 -8.96 15.16
C LYS A 49 -8.61 -10.40 14.62
N LYS A 50 -8.74 -11.38 15.52
CA LYS A 50 -8.84 -12.81 15.16
C LYS A 50 -10.10 -13.09 14.35
N SER A 51 -11.25 -12.58 14.79
CA SER A 51 -12.52 -12.72 14.08
C SER A 51 -12.44 -12.12 12.67
N TYR A 52 -11.85 -10.92 12.53
CA TYR A 52 -11.67 -10.28 11.22
C TYR A 52 -10.78 -11.09 10.27
N LEU A 53 -9.65 -11.62 10.76
CA LEU A 53 -8.77 -12.48 9.99
C LEU A 53 -9.49 -13.75 9.53
N ILE A 54 -10.18 -14.45 10.44
CA ILE A 54 -10.89 -15.70 10.11
C ILE A 54 -11.97 -15.44 9.06
N ILE A 55 -12.75 -14.37 9.19
CA ILE A 55 -13.80 -14.06 8.21
C ILE A 55 -13.19 -13.77 6.82
N ASN A 56 -12.09 -13.01 6.76
CA ASN A 56 -11.43 -12.71 5.48
C ASN A 56 -10.82 -13.97 4.84
N LEU A 57 -10.18 -14.84 5.63
CA LEU A 57 -9.63 -16.10 5.15
C LEU A 57 -10.73 -17.04 4.67
N PHE A 58 -11.80 -17.19 5.45
CA PHE A 58 -12.93 -18.03 5.10
C PHE A 58 -13.60 -17.56 3.81
N LEU A 59 -13.85 -16.26 3.67
CA LEU A 59 -14.40 -15.69 2.45
C LEU A 59 -13.49 -15.94 1.23
N SER A 60 -12.19 -15.74 1.38
CA SER A 60 -11.24 -15.98 0.29
C SER A 60 -11.16 -17.46 -0.09
N LEU A 61 -11.33 -18.36 0.88
CA LEU A 61 -11.40 -19.80 0.65
C LEU A 61 -12.71 -20.18 -0.07
N LEU A 62 -13.84 -19.59 0.30
CA LEU A 62 -15.11 -19.81 -0.39
C LEU A 62 -15.06 -19.32 -1.85
N ILE A 63 -14.52 -18.13 -2.09
CA ILE A 63 -14.31 -17.60 -3.44
C ILE A 63 -13.36 -18.51 -4.22
N GLY A 64 -12.24 -18.90 -3.60
CA GLY A 64 -11.27 -19.82 -4.18
C GLY A 64 -11.88 -21.18 -4.54
N LEU A 65 -12.72 -21.74 -3.67
CA LEU A 65 -13.45 -22.98 -3.93
C LEU A 65 -14.39 -22.80 -5.12
N GLY A 66 -15.12 -21.68 -5.21
CA GLY A 66 -15.96 -21.36 -6.37
C GLY A 66 -15.17 -21.33 -7.69
N ILE A 67 -13.98 -20.72 -7.69
CA ILE A 67 -13.08 -20.67 -8.86
C ILE A 67 -12.62 -22.07 -9.25
N VAL A 68 -12.21 -22.90 -8.26
CA VAL A 68 -11.75 -24.28 -8.50
C VAL A 68 -12.90 -25.14 -9.03
N MET A 69 -14.08 -25.07 -8.40
CA MET A 69 -15.26 -25.81 -8.83
C MET A 69 -15.66 -25.41 -10.26
N TYR A 70 -15.72 -24.12 -10.57
CA TYR A 70 -15.99 -23.70 -11.94
C TYR A 70 -14.96 -24.24 -12.95
N GLY A 71 -13.68 -24.25 -12.58
CA GLY A 71 -12.60 -24.77 -13.42
C GLY A 71 -12.59 -26.29 -13.60
N LEU A 72 -13.10 -27.07 -12.65
CA LEU A 72 -13.12 -28.54 -12.70
C LEU A 72 -14.35 -29.12 -13.41
N PHE A 73 -15.50 -28.44 -13.32
CA PHE A 73 -16.79 -28.95 -13.84
C PHE A 73 -17.07 -28.57 -15.31
N GLN A 74 -16.15 -27.89 -15.98
CA GLN A 74 -16.28 -27.50 -17.38
C GLN A 74 -15.39 -28.35 -18.28
N ASN A 75 -15.97 -28.93 -19.35
CA ASN A 75 -15.22 -29.68 -20.37
C ASN A 75 -14.23 -28.80 -21.14
N THR A 76 -14.56 -27.51 -21.31
CA THR A 76 -13.65 -26.48 -21.83
C THR A 76 -13.73 -25.26 -20.92
N ILE A 77 -12.58 -24.78 -20.44
CA ILE A 77 -12.53 -23.65 -19.52
C ILE A 77 -12.65 -22.37 -20.35
N ASP A 78 -13.81 -21.70 -20.26
CA ASP A 78 -13.97 -20.33 -20.74
C ASP A 78 -13.12 -19.39 -19.86
N LEU A 79 -11.98 -18.96 -20.41
CA LEU A 79 -10.98 -18.18 -19.70
C LEU A 79 -11.52 -16.80 -19.31
N GLU A 80 -12.36 -16.20 -20.15
CA GLU A 80 -12.92 -14.87 -19.92
C GLU A 80 -13.89 -14.90 -18.75
N ARG A 81 -14.76 -15.92 -18.70
CA ARG A 81 -15.67 -16.13 -17.56
C ARG A 81 -14.92 -16.43 -16.28
N LEU A 82 -13.88 -17.26 -16.33
CA LEU A 82 -13.06 -17.57 -15.16
C LEU A 82 -12.36 -16.31 -14.63
N MET A 83 -11.78 -15.47 -15.52
CA MET A 83 -11.22 -14.17 -15.15
C MET A 83 -12.27 -13.25 -14.54
N PHE A 84 -13.46 -13.18 -15.14
CA PHE A 84 -14.58 -12.39 -14.62
C PHE A 84 -14.96 -12.82 -13.21
N PHE A 85 -15.13 -14.13 -12.95
CA PHE A 85 -15.42 -14.64 -11.61
C PHE A 85 -14.30 -14.35 -10.61
N SER A 86 -13.03 -14.47 -11.03
CA SER A 86 -11.90 -14.13 -10.18
C SER A 86 -11.90 -12.65 -9.81
N VAL A 87 -12.04 -11.76 -10.79
CA VAL A 87 -12.10 -10.30 -10.56
C VAL A 87 -13.30 -9.92 -9.71
N LEU A 88 -14.48 -10.48 -10.00
CA LEU A 88 -15.68 -10.30 -9.19
C LEU A 88 -15.47 -10.77 -7.75
N GLY A 89 -14.81 -11.91 -7.56
CA GLY A 89 -14.39 -12.43 -6.26
C GLY A 89 -13.53 -11.43 -5.48
N LEU A 90 -12.53 -10.80 -6.12
CA LEU A 90 -11.71 -9.76 -5.50
C LEU A 90 -12.56 -8.56 -5.03
N PHE A 91 -13.53 -8.11 -5.84
CA PHE A 91 -14.45 -7.04 -5.45
C PHE A 91 -15.36 -7.45 -4.29
N ILE A 92 -15.92 -8.66 -4.32
CA ILE A 92 -16.72 -9.20 -3.20
C ILE A 92 -15.88 -9.26 -1.93
N GLN A 93 -14.65 -9.78 -2.01
CA GLN A 93 -13.71 -9.81 -0.89
C GLN A 93 -13.51 -8.41 -0.31
N LEU A 94 -13.27 -7.41 -1.17
CA LEU A 94 -13.05 -6.04 -0.73
C LEU A 94 -14.27 -5.43 -0.04
N ILE A 95 -15.45 -5.57 -0.63
CA ILE A 95 -16.71 -5.04 -0.09
C ILE A 95 -17.06 -5.69 1.24
N VAL A 96 -16.98 -7.02 1.33
CA VAL A 96 -17.28 -7.74 2.57
C VAL A 96 -16.23 -7.43 3.64
N SER A 97 -14.94 -7.41 3.30
CA SER A 97 -13.87 -7.04 4.24
C SER A 97 -14.11 -5.66 4.84
N MET A 98 -14.50 -4.69 4.02
CA MET A 98 -14.89 -3.34 4.44
C MET A 98 -16.14 -3.35 5.33
N GLY A 99 -17.18 -4.12 4.99
CA GLY A 99 -18.37 -4.27 5.83
C GLY A 99 -18.06 -4.86 7.21
N VAL A 100 -17.21 -5.89 7.26
CA VAL A 100 -16.74 -6.50 8.51
C VAL A 100 -15.92 -5.48 9.29
N TYR A 101 -14.99 -4.76 8.65
CA TYR A 101 -14.22 -3.69 9.27
C TYR A 101 -15.13 -2.65 9.96
N LEU A 102 -16.15 -2.15 9.26
CA LEU A 102 -17.09 -1.18 9.81
C LEU A 102 -17.90 -1.73 10.99
N THR A 103 -18.23 -3.02 10.95
CA THR A 103 -18.89 -3.71 12.06
C THR A 103 -17.98 -3.74 13.29
N LYS A 104 -16.70 -4.08 13.11
CA LYS A 104 -15.69 -4.08 14.18
C LYS A 104 -15.42 -2.68 14.74
N TYR A 105 -15.32 -1.67 13.86
CA TYR A 105 -15.22 -0.26 14.24
C TYR A 105 -16.39 0.16 15.14
N LYS A 106 -17.65 -0.13 14.75
CA LYS A 106 -18.83 0.19 15.55
C LYS A 106 -18.82 -0.52 16.91
N GLN A 107 -18.50 -1.81 16.95
CA GLN A 107 -18.41 -2.59 18.19
C GLN A 107 -17.40 -2.00 19.17
N LEU A 108 -16.19 -1.67 18.68
CA LEU A 108 -15.15 -1.07 19.52
C LEU A 108 -15.49 0.35 19.94
N LYS A 109 -16.16 1.13 19.09
CA LYS A 109 -16.64 2.47 19.47
C LYS A 109 -17.69 2.41 20.57
N THR A 110 -18.60 1.45 20.53
CA THR A 110 -19.58 1.22 21.62
C THR A 110 -18.89 0.76 22.90
N PHE A 111 -17.93 -0.16 22.80
CA PHE A 111 -17.11 -0.59 23.94
C PHE A 111 -16.37 0.60 24.58
N LYS A 112 -15.75 1.48 23.78
CA LYS A 112 -15.08 2.70 24.26
C LYS A 112 -15.99 3.60 25.09
N LYS A 113 -17.27 3.74 24.72
CA LYS A 113 -18.26 4.54 25.47
C LYS A 113 -18.60 3.95 26.85
N GLY A 114 -18.44 2.65 27.03
CA GLY A 114 -18.67 1.97 28.30
C GLY A 114 -17.52 2.10 29.30
N LEU A 115 -16.37 2.63 28.87
CA LEU A 115 -15.20 2.85 29.73
C LEU A 115 -15.37 4.17 30.50
N THR A 116 -15.12 4.15 31.81
CA THR A 116 -15.14 5.34 32.67
C THR A 116 -14.04 6.33 32.29
N ILE A 117 -14.34 7.64 32.43
CA ILE A 117 -13.55 8.79 31.94
C ILE A 117 -12.10 8.80 32.49
N ASP A 118 -11.84 8.24 33.66
CA ASP A 118 -10.48 8.21 34.22
C ASP A 118 -9.51 7.32 33.42
N GLY A 119 -10.00 6.36 32.63
CA GLY A 119 -9.19 5.61 31.65
C GLY A 119 -8.87 6.40 30.37
N LEU A 120 -9.60 7.48 30.09
CA LEU A 120 -9.46 8.32 28.89
C LEU A 120 -8.59 9.57 29.13
N LYS A 121 -8.41 10.00 30.39
CA LYS A 121 -7.64 11.20 30.77
C LYS A 121 -6.11 11.09 30.61
N GLN A 122 -5.57 9.91 30.32
CA GLN A 122 -4.12 9.68 30.43
C GLN A 122 -3.28 10.09 29.21
N GLN A 123 -3.88 10.70 28.18
CA GLN A 123 -3.15 10.93 26.95
C GLN A 123 -3.42 12.38 26.50
N LYS A 124 -2.43 13.27 26.67
CA LYS A 124 -2.32 14.60 26.03
C LYS A 124 -1.62 14.45 24.66
N MET A 125 -0.96 15.46 24.09
CA MET A 125 -0.17 15.25 22.86
C MET A 125 1.08 16.11 22.97
N VAL A 126 2.24 15.53 22.68
CA VAL A 126 3.51 16.24 22.64
C VAL A 126 3.88 16.42 21.18
N ILE A 127 4.06 17.66 20.75
CA ILE A 127 4.59 18.00 19.44
C ILE A 127 6.04 18.38 19.64
N ASP A 128 6.96 17.56 19.14
CA ASP A 128 8.37 17.91 19.12
C ASP A 128 8.64 18.94 18.00
N LEU A 129 9.01 20.16 18.41
CA LEU A 129 9.34 21.26 17.51
C LEU A 129 10.77 21.14 16.93
N SER A 130 11.62 20.25 17.45
CA SER A 130 13.02 20.05 17.02
C SER A 130 13.19 19.05 15.87
N PHE A 131 12.08 18.53 15.34
CA PHE A 131 12.06 17.47 14.33
C PHE A 131 12.57 17.85 12.93
N ARG A 132 12.81 19.15 12.66
CA ARG A 132 13.14 19.63 11.31
C ARG A 132 14.59 19.38 10.87
N ASP A 133 15.50 19.03 11.77
CA ASP A 133 16.95 19.05 11.50
C ASP A 133 17.61 17.68 11.31
N GLU A 134 16.87 16.57 11.39
CA GLU A 134 17.42 15.23 11.16
C GLU A 134 17.10 14.67 9.76
N LYS A 135 18.03 13.89 9.20
CA LYS A 135 17.84 13.12 7.95
C LYS A 135 16.89 11.94 8.17
N LEU A 136 15.60 12.25 8.27
CA LEU A 136 14.51 11.32 8.59
C LEU A 136 14.11 10.40 7.44
N ILE A 137 14.48 10.78 6.22
CA ILE A 137 14.14 10.03 5.00
C ILE A 137 15.39 9.81 4.15
N PHE A 138 15.36 8.74 3.36
CA PHE A 138 16.28 8.56 2.26
C PHE A 138 16.10 9.73 1.26
N PRO A 139 17.18 10.38 0.79
CA PRO A 139 17.08 11.60 0.00
C PRO A 139 16.18 11.42 -1.23
N THR A 140 15.09 12.18 -1.28
CA THR A 140 14.13 12.06 -2.40
C THR A 140 14.74 12.42 -3.74
N GLY A 141 15.64 13.41 -3.78
CA GLY A 141 16.38 13.75 -4.99
C GLY A 141 17.17 12.56 -5.55
N TYR A 142 17.82 11.76 -4.68
CA TYR A 142 18.53 10.56 -5.10
C TYR A 142 17.57 9.46 -5.59
N LEU A 143 16.47 9.22 -4.87
CA LEU A 143 15.42 8.29 -5.32
C LEU A 143 14.93 8.65 -6.72
N VAL A 144 14.57 9.92 -6.93
CA VAL A 144 14.07 10.41 -8.22
C VAL A 144 15.16 10.33 -9.29
N ALA A 145 16.39 10.76 -9.01
CA ALA A 145 17.48 10.72 -9.98
C ALA A 145 17.77 9.29 -10.47
N VAL A 146 17.84 8.31 -9.56
CA VAL A 146 18.07 6.91 -9.94
C VAL A 146 16.88 6.36 -10.75
N ASN A 147 15.64 6.65 -10.35
CA ASN A 147 14.47 6.24 -11.12
C ASN A 147 14.45 6.89 -12.52
N LEU A 148 14.78 8.19 -12.62
CA LEU A 148 14.91 8.88 -13.91
C LEU A 148 16.04 8.32 -14.76
N ALA A 149 17.12 7.81 -14.17
CA ALA A 149 18.17 7.11 -14.92
C ALA A 149 17.65 5.81 -15.55
N PHE A 150 16.81 5.04 -14.84
CA PHE A 150 16.11 3.89 -15.42
C PHE A 150 15.18 4.32 -16.56
N VAL A 151 14.38 5.37 -16.37
CA VAL A 151 13.52 5.91 -17.45
C VAL A 151 14.35 6.31 -18.67
N LEU A 152 15.41 7.10 -18.46
CA LEU A 152 16.28 7.57 -19.52
C LEU A 152 16.89 6.38 -20.27
N LEU A 153 17.38 5.37 -19.56
CA LEU A 153 17.92 4.17 -20.17
C LEU A 153 16.86 3.44 -21.00
N THR A 154 15.65 3.26 -20.48
CA THR A 154 14.54 2.67 -21.24
C THR A 154 14.24 3.48 -22.50
N VAL A 155 14.15 4.81 -22.41
CA VAL A 155 13.89 5.69 -23.55
C VAL A 155 15.01 5.60 -24.59
N VAL A 156 16.27 5.67 -24.17
CA VAL A 156 17.43 5.58 -25.08
C VAL A 156 17.44 4.23 -25.81
N LEU A 157 17.21 3.12 -25.11
CA LEU A 157 17.12 1.80 -25.73
C LEU A 157 15.94 1.73 -26.71
N THR A 158 14.79 2.27 -26.33
CA THR A 158 13.59 2.29 -27.16
C THR A 158 13.78 3.09 -28.45
N VAL A 159 14.35 4.29 -28.35
CA VAL A 159 14.57 5.19 -29.49
C VAL A 159 15.68 4.63 -30.40
N SER A 160 16.79 4.15 -29.83
CA SER A 160 17.90 3.59 -30.61
C SER A 160 17.53 2.31 -31.34
N GLN A 161 16.62 1.51 -30.77
CA GLN A 161 16.15 0.26 -31.38
C GLN A 161 14.80 0.41 -32.07
N TYR A 162 14.28 1.63 -32.26
CA TYR A 162 12.94 1.86 -32.80
C TYR A 162 12.71 1.16 -34.15
N GLN A 163 13.74 1.09 -34.99
CA GLN A 163 13.66 0.41 -36.30
C GLN A 163 13.51 -1.12 -36.17
N HIS A 164 14.06 -1.73 -35.13
CA HIS A 164 13.98 -3.18 -34.89
C HIS A 164 12.69 -3.61 -34.16
N ILE A 165 11.93 -2.67 -33.61
CA ILE A 165 10.62 -2.96 -33.00
C ILE A 165 9.66 -3.36 -34.12
N PRO A 166 8.90 -4.48 -33.96
CA PRO A 166 7.90 -4.91 -34.93
C PRO A 166 6.86 -3.85 -35.23
N GLU A 167 6.34 -3.84 -36.45
CA GLU A 167 5.21 -2.97 -36.83
C GLU A 167 3.93 -3.21 -36.01
N SER A 168 3.80 -4.38 -35.38
CA SER A 168 2.77 -4.67 -34.39
C SER A 168 3.30 -5.58 -33.29
N PHE A 169 2.99 -5.29 -32.03
CA PHE A 169 3.47 -6.04 -30.87
C PHE A 169 2.35 -6.36 -29.88
N VAL A 170 2.53 -7.44 -29.12
CA VAL A 170 1.52 -7.93 -28.18
C VAL A 170 1.47 -7.02 -26.94
N THR A 171 0.31 -6.45 -26.64
CA THR A 171 0.07 -5.65 -25.42
C THR A 171 -0.78 -6.40 -24.39
N LYS A 172 -1.55 -7.41 -24.81
CA LYS A 172 -2.27 -8.30 -23.91
C LYS A 172 -2.05 -9.76 -24.29
N TRP A 173 -1.68 -10.54 -23.28
CA TRP A 173 -1.51 -11.97 -23.37
C TRP A 173 -2.67 -12.67 -22.65
N ASP A 174 -3.08 -13.83 -23.15
CA ASP A 174 -3.87 -14.77 -22.35
C ASP A 174 -2.95 -15.49 -21.34
N MET A 175 -3.54 -16.29 -20.46
CA MET A 175 -2.79 -17.01 -19.44
C MET A 175 -1.96 -18.19 -19.96
N ASN A 176 -2.21 -18.65 -21.19
CA ASN A 176 -1.38 -19.62 -21.91
C ASN A 176 -0.24 -18.92 -22.67
N MET A 177 -0.14 -17.60 -22.54
CA MET A 177 0.75 -16.74 -23.31
C MET A 177 0.51 -16.81 -24.82
N ASN A 178 -0.75 -16.85 -25.25
CA ASN A 178 -1.13 -16.48 -26.60
C ASN A 178 -1.43 -14.98 -26.69
N PRO A 179 -1.13 -14.32 -27.82
CA PRO A 179 -1.48 -12.92 -28.02
C PRO A 179 -3.01 -12.74 -28.13
N VAL A 180 -3.56 -11.80 -27.36
CA VAL A 180 -4.99 -11.43 -27.38
C VAL A 180 -5.21 -10.06 -27.98
N ILE A 181 -4.38 -9.09 -27.60
CA ILE A 181 -4.41 -7.74 -28.17
C ILE A 181 -3.03 -7.44 -28.73
N MET A 182 -3.04 -7.08 -30.01
CA MET A 182 -1.90 -6.55 -30.76
C MET A 182 -2.09 -5.04 -30.90
N THR A 183 -1.01 -4.29 -30.72
CA THR A 183 -0.99 -2.84 -30.87
C THR A 183 -0.03 -2.46 -31.98
N ASP A 184 -0.45 -1.53 -32.82
CA ASP A 184 0.39 -1.02 -33.91
C ASP A 184 1.50 -0.11 -33.39
N LYS A 185 2.64 -0.19 -34.06
CA LYS A 185 3.83 0.58 -33.74
C LYS A 185 3.61 2.04 -34.08
N THR A 186 3.62 2.86 -33.05
CA THR A 186 3.69 4.32 -33.16
C THR A 186 4.63 4.84 -32.08
N TRP A 187 5.09 6.08 -32.22
CA TRP A 187 5.85 6.74 -31.15
C TRP A 187 5.09 6.78 -29.82
N LYS A 188 3.75 6.86 -29.87
CA LYS A 188 2.91 6.86 -28.67
C LYS A 188 2.89 5.50 -27.99
N SER A 189 2.60 4.44 -28.75
CA SER A 189 2.45 3.08 -28.20
C SER A 189 3.78 2.56 -27.65
N VAL A 190 4.88 2.83 -28.34
CA VAL A 190 6.21 2.39 -27.95
C VAL A 190 6.76 3.16 -26.73
N LEU A 191 6.35 4.42 -26.53
CA LEU A 191 6.76 5.25 -25.37
C LEU A 191 5.78 5.17 -24.20
N ALA A 192 4.71 4.39 -24.28
CA ALA A 192 3.71 4.28 -23.22
C ALA A 192 4.29 3.70 -21.91
N ILE A 193 5.13 2.67 -21.98
CA ILE A 193 5.79 2.10 -20.79
C ILE A 193 6.78 3.11 -20.17
N PRO A 194 7.70 3.76 -20.92
CA PRO A 194 8.51 4.85 -20.37
C PRO A 194 7.70 6.00 -19.75
N ALA A 195 6.58 6.39 -20.37
CA ALA A 195 5.67 7.39 -19.80
C ALA A 195 5.09 6.91 -18.46
N PHE A 196 4.72 5.64 -18.36
CA PHE A 196 4.27 5.04 -17.10
C PHE A 196 5.39 4.98 -16.05
N GLN A 197 6.64 4.70 -16.44
CA GLN A 197 7.78 4.76 -15.54
C GLN A 197 8.03 6.16 -14.97
N LEU A 198 7.83 7.22 -15.77
CA LEU A 198 7.87 8.61 -15.30
C LEU A 198 6.77 8.88 -14.27
N PHE A 199 5.54 8.46 -14.56
CA PHE A 199 4.42 8.59 -13.62
C PHE A 199 4.72 7.88 -12.29
N LEU A 200 5.21 6.64 -12.33
CA LEU A 200 5.59 5.89 -11.13
C LEU A 200 6.72 6.59 -10.35
N THR A 201 7.71 7.16 -11.05
CA THR A 201 8.78 7.95 -10.41
C THR A 201 8.22 9.14 -9.63
N LEU A 202 7.27 9.87 -10.23
CA LEU A 202 6.61 11.00 -9.58
C LEU A 202 5.86 10.56 -8.32
N VAL A 203 5.04 9.50 -8.42
CA VAL A 203 4.26 8.97 -7.29
C VAL A 203 5.18 8.48 -6.17
N MET A 204 6.25 7.76 -6.50
CA MET A 204 7.22 7.28 -5.52
C MET A 204 7.98 8.43 -4.83
N GLY A 205 8.30 9.49 -5.57
CA GLY A 205 8.91 10.71 -5.02
C GLY A 205 7.98 11.43 -4.04
N ILE A 206 6.71 11.61 -4.41
CA ILE A 206 5.68 12.23 -3.56
C ILE A 206 5.42 11.35 -2.31
N SER A 207 5.31 10.04 -2.50
CA SER A 207 5.19 9.06 -1.41
C SER A 207 6.36 9.17 -0.42
N ASN A 208 7.59 9.27 -0.92
CA ASN A 208 8.77 9.42 -0.07
C ASN A 208 8.72 10.71 0.77
N GLN A 209 8.27 11.81 0.18
CA GLN A 209 8.09 13.10 0.87
C GLN A 209 6.98 13.07 1.91
N SER A 210 5.99 12.19 1.77
CA SER A 210 4.91 12.05 2.76
C SER A 210 5.45 11.64 4.14
N TYR A 211 6.51 10.83 4.19
CA TYR A 211 7.14 10.42 5.45
C TYR A 211 7.89 11.55 6.16
N LEU A 212 8.35 12.57 5.43
CA LEU A 212 8.96 13.76 6.02
C LEU A 212 7.91 14.74 6.51
N LYS A 213 6.92 15.04 5.67
CA LYS A 213 5.88 16.07 5.93
C LYS A 213 4.70 15.55 6.76
N GLY A 214 4.66 14.26 7.04
CA GLY A 214 3.60 13.61 7.81
C GLY A 214 3.50 14.12 9.24
N LYS A 215 2.30 14.49 9.67
CA LYS A 215 2.01 14.75 11.09
C LYS A 215 2.38 13.52 11.92
N GLN A 216 3.14 13.74 13.00
CA GLN A 216 3.57 12.68 13.90
C GLN A 216 2.49 12.34 14.93
N ARG A 217 2.47 11.07 15.33
CA ARG A 217 1.71 10.60 16.49
C ARG A 217 2.70 10.07 17.53
N ILE A 218 2.82 10.77 18.64
CA ILE A 218 3.75 10.44 19.73
C ILE A 218 2.96 9.93 20.93
N ASP A 219 3.40 8.80 21.48
CA ASP A 219 2.90 8.27 22.76
C ASP A 219 3.64 8.96 23.91
N MET A 220 2.92 9.57 24.83
CA MET A 220 3.54 10.36 25.90
C MET A 220 4.09 9.54 27.05
N LYS A 221 3.56 8.33 27.29
CA LYS A 221 4.04 7.51 28.42
C LYS A 221 5.54 7.27 28.30
N ASN A 222 6.04 7.14 27.06
CA ASN A 222 7.44 7.02 26.72
C ASN A 222 7.79 7.95 25.53
N THR A 223 7.63 9.26 25.73
CA THR A 223 7.78 10.30 24.69
C THR A 223 9.06 10.13 23.86
N GLU A 224 10.21 10.01 24.52
CA GLU A 224 11.51 9.89 23.84
C GLU A 224 11.64 8.59 23.03
N GLU A 225 11.21 7.46 23.57
CA GLU A 225 11.22 6.18 22.86
C GLU A 225 10.24 6.19 21.67
N SER A 226 9.06 6.80 21.85
CA SER A 226 8.03 6.87 20.81
C SER A 226 8.50 7.72 19.62
N ILE A 227 9.12 8.86 19.89
CA ILE A 227 9.76 9.70 18.87
C ILE A 227 10.86 8.92 18.15
N ALA A 228 11.76 8.27 18.89
CA ALA A 228 12.86 7.51 18.30
C ALA A 228 12.37 6.33 17.43
N ARG A 229 11.31 5.62 17.85
CA ARG A 229 10.63 4.58 17.05
C ARG A 229 10.02 5.15 15.79
N ASN A 230 9.34 6.28 15.87
CA ASN A 230 8.71 6.94 14.72
C ASN A 230 9.76 7.43 13.71
N LYS A 231 10.85 8.05 14.18
CA LYS A 231 12.01 8.45 13.35
C LYS A 231 12.58 7.25 12.60
N LYS A 232 12.85 6.14 13.30
CA LYS A 232 13.35 4.90 12.70
C LYS A 232 12.35 4.31 11.69
N PHE A 233 11.06 4.30 12.01
CA PHE A 233 10.01 3.86 11.09
C PHE A 233 10.02 4.68 9.80
N ARG A 234 10.02 6.01 9.87
CA ARG A 234 10.04 6.90 8.69
C ARG A 234 11.26 6.66 7.81
N LYS A 235 12.44 6.56 8.41
CA LYS A 235 13.68 6.28 7.67
C LYS A 235 13.62 4.94 6.94
N GLN A 236 13.12 3.91 7.61
CA GLN A 236 13.04 2.56 7.06
C GLN A 236 11.91 2.42 6.04
N SER A 237 10.77 3.10 6.23
CA SER A 237 9.69 3.17 5.24
C SER A 237 10.13 3.92 3.98
N SER A 238 10.89 5.00 4.13
CA SER A 238 11.50 5.73 3.03
C SER A 238 12.51 4.87 2.25
N LEU A 239 13.35 4.11 2.96
CA LEU A 239 14.27 3.15 2.33
C LEU A 239 13.53 2.02 1.63
N LEU A 240 12.47 1.47 2.24
CA LEU A 240 11.62 0.47 1.61
C LEU A 240 11.00 1.04 0.32
N ASN A 241 10.46 2.26 0.36
CA ASN A 241 9.90 2.93 -0.82
C ASN A 241 10.95 3.11 -1.93
N PHE A 242 12.20 3.41 -1.58
CA PHE A 242 13.30 3.41 -2.55
C PHE A 242 13.52 2.03 -3.18
N VAL A 243 13.67 0.97 -2.38
CA VAL A 243 13.84 -0.41 -2.88
C VAL A 243 12.67 -0.84 -3.77
N LEU A 244 11.44 -0.58 -3.34
CA LEU A 244 10.24 -0.87 -4.11
C LEU A 244 10.21 -0.11 -5.44
N SER A 245 10.62 1.16 -5.44
CA SER A 245 10.70 1.94 -6.68
C SER A 245 11.68 1.30 -7.68
N LEU A 246 12.84 0.83 -7.22
CA LEU A 246 13.81 0.15 -8.10
C LEU A 246 13.27 -1.17 -8.66
N LEU A 247 12.63 -1.99 -7.83
CA LEU A 247 12.04 -3.26 -8.28
C LEU A 247 10.96 -3.03 -9.34
N VAL A 248 10.12 -2.02 -9.14
CA VAL A 248 9.09 -1.65 -10.12
C VAL A 248 9.70 -1.09 -11.40
N GLN A 249 10.72 -0.23 -11.31
CA GLN A 249 11.41 0.27 -12.52
C GLN A 249 12.06 -0.86 -13.31
N LEU A 250 12.69 -1.81 -12.62
CA LEU A 250 13.32 -2.97 -13.25
C LEU A 250 12.28 -3.86 -13.94
N LEU A 251 11.13 -4.09 -13.31
CA LEU A 251 10.02 -4.83 -13.92
C LEU A 251 9.49 -4.10 -15.17
N MET A 252 9.28 -2.79 -15.11
CA MET A 252 8.83 -2.00 -16.26
C MET A 252 9.86 -2.00 -17.40
N MET A 253 11.15 -1.90 -17.06
CA MET A 253 12.22 -1.99 -18.05
C MET A 253 12.24 -3.38 -18.69
N MET A 254 12.10 -4.46 -17.92
CA MET A 254 12.03 -5.83 -18.46
C MET A 254 10.86 -6.00 -19.45
N LEU A 255 9.69 -5.42 -19.14
CA LEU A 255 8.54 -5.39 -20.04
C LEU A 255 8.83 -4.63 -21.34
N GLN A 256 9.54 -3.49 -21.27
CA GLN A 256 9.95 -2.78 -22.48
C GLN A 256 10.95 -3.59 -23.32
N LEU A 257 11.93 -4.22 -22.66
CA LEU A 257 12.95 -5.01 -23.35
C LEU A 257 12.36 -6.23 -24.08
N SER A 258 11.28 -6.83 -23.55
CA SER A 258 10.61 -7.92 -24.25
C SER A 258 9.96 -7.46 -25.55
N ILE A 259 9.45 -6.23 -25.61
CA ILE A 259 8.93 -5.61 -26.85
C ILE A 259 10.07 -5.30 -27.83
N ILE A 260 11.16 -4.70 -27.33
CA ILE A 260 12.28 -4.27 -28.17
C ILE A 260 13.02 -5.45 -28.81
N PHE A 261 13.43 -6.42 -28.00
CA PHE A 261 14.35 -7.46 -28.45
C PHE A 261 13.66 -8.76 -28.86
N GLN A 262 12.42 -9.01 -28.43
CA GLN A 262 11.65 -10.23 -28.72
C GLN A 262 12.36 -11.57 -28.37
N GLN A 263 13.49 -11.52 -27.68
CA GLN A 263 14.24 -12.70 -27.21
C GLN A 263 13.65 -13.26 -25.90
N ILE A 264 12.97 -12.40 -25.13
CA ILE A 264 12.35 -12.79 -23.87
C ILE A 264 11.04 -13.50 -24.21
N THR A 265 10.99 -14.81 -23.97
CA THR A 265 9.75 -15.55 -24.18
C THR A 265 8.64 -15.03 -23.25
N PRO A 266 7.39 -15.08 -23.69
CA PRO A 266 6.25 -14.67 -22.88
C PRO A 266 6.18 -15.44 -21.55
N GLN A 267 6.49 -16.73 -21.55
CA GLN A 267 6.51 -17.57 -20.36
C GLN A 267 7.58 -17.09 -19.36
N THR A 268 8.77 -16.74 -19.83
CA THR A 268 9.83 -16.14 -18.99
C THR A 268 9.34 -14.83 -18.37
N LEU A 269 8.66 -13.98 -19.14
CA LEU A 269 8.14 -12.70 -18.67
C LEU A 269 7.05 -12.88 -17.60
N MET A 270 6.15 -13.85 -17.78
CA MET A 270 5.12 -14.21 -16.80
C MET A 270 5.74 -14.68 -15.48
N VAL A 271 6.68 -15.63 -15.55
CA VAL A 271 7.35 -16.17 -14.35
C VAL A 271 8.12 -15.07 -13.63
N ALA A 272 8.86 -14.23 -14.36
CA ALA A 272 9.56 -13.10 -13.77
C ALA A 272 8.60 -12.13 -13.08
N SER A 273 7.50 -11.75 -13.75
CA SER A 273 6.48 -10.86 -13.18
C SER A 273 5.86 -11.43 -11.91
N LEU A 274 5.63 -12.75 -11.85
CA LEU A 274 5.14 -13.43 -10.66
C LEU A 274 6.18 -13.41 -9.52
N ILE A 275 7.46 -13.66 -9.83
CA ILE A 275 8.55 -13.57 -8.86
C ILE A 275 8.65 -12.16 -8.28
N PHE A 276 8.62 -11.12 -9.13
CA PHE A 276 8.61 -9.73 -8.69
C PHE A 276 7.41 -9.43 -7.79
N THR A 277 6.22 -9.91 -8.16
CA THR A 277 5.00 -9.71 -7.37
C THR A 277 5.12 -10.36 -5.99
N VAL A 278 5.56 -11.63 -5.93
CA VAL A 278 5.77 -12.35 -4.66
C VAL A 278 6.85 -11.67 -3.81
N ALA A 279 7.95 -11.23 -4.41
CA ALA A 279 9.03 -10.54 -3.71
C ALA A 279 8.57 -9.20 -3.11
N ILE A 280 7.83 -8.40 -3.88
CA ILE A 280 7.26 -7.11 -3.42
C ILE A 280 6.26 -7.34 -2.28
N LEU A 281 5.34 -8.30 -2.42
CA LEU A 281 4.38 -8.61 -1.36
C LEU A 281 5.08 -9.13 -0.11
N GLY A 282 6.06 -10.01 -0.27
CA GLY A 282 6.85 -10.59 0.81
C GLY A 282 7.63 -9.54 1.59
N ILE A 283 8.36 -8.65 0.91
CA ILE A 283 9.15 -7.60 1.58
C ILE A 283 8.25 -6.59 2.28
N VAL A 284 7.11 -6.21 1.68
CA VAL A 284 6.13 -5.30 2.31
C VAL A 284 5.51 -5.97 3.53
N LEU A 285 5.09 -7.23 3.44
CA LEU A 285 4.49 -7.95 4.57
C LEU A 285 5.49 -8.15 5.71
N TRP A 286 6.72 -8.55 5.39
CA TRP A 286 7.80 -8.67 6.37
C TRP A 286 8.04 -7.33 7.09
N PHE A 287 8.20 -6.24 6.33
CA PHE A 287 8.39 -4.90 6.89
C PHE A 287 7.22 -4.53 7.81
N SER A 288 6.00 -4.82 7.35
CA SER A 288 4.77 -4.52 8.05
C SER A 288 4.69 -5.19 9.42
N LEU A 289 5.02 -6.48 9.47
CA LEU A 289 4.98 -7.27 10.70
C LEU A 289 6.15 -6.94 11.64
N TYR A 290 7.30 -6.56 11.10
CA TYR A 290 8.50 -6.25 11.88
C TYR A 290 8.43 -4.85 12.52
N TYR A 291 8.14 -3.81 11.72
CA TYR A 291 8.11 -2.42 12.19
C TYR A 291 6.78 -2.03 12.82
N GLY A 292 5.66 -2.46 12.22
CA GLY A 292 4.32 -1.96 12.55
C GLY A 292 4.15 -0.45 12.28
N GLN A 293 2.92 0.04 12.39
CA GLN A 293 2.61 1.44 12.07
C GLN A 293 3.27 2.39 13.08
N GLY A 294 4.04 3.36 12.57
CA GLY A 294 4.77 4.31 13.42
C GLY A 294 5.92 3.68 14.20
N GLY A 295 6.31 2.43 13.92
CA GLY A 295 7.37 1.73 14.64
C GLY A 295 6.92 1.11 15.97
N ASP A 296 5.62 0.94 16.19
CA ASP A 296 5.03 0.46 17.44
C ASP A 296 5.48 -0.97 17.86
N ARG A 297 6.04 -1.75 16.92
CA ARG A 297 6.55 -3.11 17.17
C ARG A 297 8.04 -3.18 17.50
N LEU A 298 8.76 -2.07 17.38
CA LEU A 298 10.18 -2.01 17.72
C LEU A 298 10.36 -2.10 19.24
N LYS A 299 11.02 -3.18 19.71
CA LYS A 299 11.25 -3.44 21.14
C LYS A 299 12.44 -2.69 21.74
N LYS A 300 13.40 -2.26 20.91
CA LYS A 300 14.62 -1.57 21.33
C LYS A 300 14.90 -0.42 20.38
N VAL A 301 14.97 0.80 20.91
CA VAL A 301 15.47 1.96 20.19
C VAL A 301 16.44 2.70 21.12
N ASN A 302 17.60 3.07 20.58
CA ASN A 302 18.56 3.87 21.31
C ASN A 302 17.99 5.28 21.43
N VAL A 303 17.69 5.71 22.64
CA VAL A 303 17.32 7.09 22.92
C VAL A 303 18.61 7.89 23.03
N SER A 304 18.83 8.85 22.15
CA SER A 304 19.90 9.83 22.31
C SER A 304 19.56 10.74 23.50
N LYS A 305 20.51 10.88 24.44
CA LYS A 305 20.39 11.74 25.64
C LYS A 305 20.43 13.25 25.33
N GLU A 306 19.91 13.70 24.21
CA GLU A 306 19.96 15.11 23.82
C GLU A 306 18.62 15.81 24.05
N ALA A 307 18.69 16.82 24.92
CA ALA A 307 17.73 17.86 25.32
C ALA A 307 16.28 17.43 25.60
N PRO A 308 15.70 17.86 26.75
CA PRO A 308 14.31 17.56 27.07
C PRO A 308 13.37 18.12 25.99
N VAL A 309 12.55 17.24 25.42
CA VAL A 309 11.51 17.58 24.45
C VAL A 309 10.58 18.61 25.08
N LYS A 310 10.43 19.78 24.46
CA LYS A 310 9.47 20.79 24.91
C LYS A 310 8.05 20.29 24.64
N ILE A 311 7.27 20.16 25.70
CA ILE A 311 5.89 19.66 25.71
C ILE A 311 4.95 20.86 25.59
N ASP A 312 4.12 20.91 24.56
CA ASP A 312 2.95 21.79 24.51
C ASP A 312 1.75 21.02 25.07
N GLU A 313 1.22 21.47 26.21
CA GLU A 313 0.15 20.77 26.93
C GLU A 313 -1.26 20.97 26.36
N SER A 314 -1.41 21.76 25.29
CA SER A 314 -2.72 22.20 24.79
C SER A 314 -3.44 21.23 23.83
N ALA A 315 -2.79 20.14 23.40
CA ALA A 315 -3.34 19.24 22.39
C ALA A 315 -4.01 17.98 22.99
N SER A 316 -5.32 17.83 22.75
CA SER A 316 -6.12 16.65 23.11
C SER A 316 -5.76 15.44 22.23
N PHE A 317 -5.58 14.27 22.85
CA PHE A 317 -5.25 12.99 22.18
C PHE A 317 -6.40 12.38 21.37
N ASP A 318 -7.66 12.70 21.71
CA ASP A 318 -8.81 12.09 21.07
C ASP A 318 -9.20 12.84 19.77
N ASP A 319 -8.40 12.64 18.74
CA ASP A 319 -8.69 13.13 17.38
C ASP A 319 -9.75 12.25 16.69
N ASP A 320 -10.37 11.27 17.38
CA ASP A 320 -11.31 10.28 16.79
C ASP A 320 -12.46 10.95 16.04
N ASP A 321 -12.88 12.15 16.45
CA ASP A 321 -13.97 12.91 15.82
C ASP A 321 -13.67 13.32 14.37
N HIS A 322 -12.39 13.54 14.05
CA HIS A 322 -11.90 13.85 12.71
C HIS A 322 -11.65 12.59 11.86
N TRP A 323 -11.71 11.39 12.44
CA TRP A 323 -11.56 10.13 11.70
C TRP A 323 -12.91 9.50 11.34
N LYS A 324 -13.40 9.85 10.15
CA LYS A 324 -14.63 9.28 9.61
C LYS A 324 -14.42 7.80 9.29
N LEU A 325 -15.33 6.96 9.79
CA LEU A 325 -15.26 5.49 9.70
C LEU A 325 -13.96 4.89 10.30
N GLY A 326 -13.22 5.65 11.12
CA GLY A 326 -11.92 5.23 11.64
C GLY A 326 -10.79 5.13 10.59
N MET A 327 -11.03 5.55 9.34
CA MET A 327 -10.05 5.42 8.23
C MET A 327 -9.74 6.72 7.52
N PHE A 328 -10.74 7.59 7.34
CA PHE A 328 -10.58 8.81 6.55
C PHE A 328 -10.47 10.01 7.47
N TYR A 329 -9.36 10.74 7.35
CA TYR A 329 -9.11 11.92 8.16
C TYR A 329 -9.72 13.17 7.53
N PHE A 330 -10.51 13.91 8.30
CA PHE A 330 -11.14 15.17 7.90
C PHE A 330 -10.99 16.19 9.02
N ASN A 331 -10.02 17.09 8.89
CA ASN A 331 -9.86 18.24 9.78
C ASN A 331 -9.51 19.49 8.97
N GLN A 332 -10.41 20.47 8.89
CA GLN A 332 -10.16 21.72 8.15
C GLN A 332 -9.15 22.63 8.84
N GLU A 333 -9.08 22.59 10.16
CA GLU A 333 -8.19 23.41 10.99
C GLU A 333 -6.74 22.88 10.97
N ASP A 334 -6.55 21.58 10.69
CA ASP A 334 -5.21 20.99 10.59
C ASP A 334 -4.51 21.40 9.28
N PRO A 335 -3.40 22.16 9.32
CA PRO A 335 -2.65 22.53 8.13
C PRO A 335 -1.95 21.34 7.46
N SER A 336 -1.84 20.19 8.13
CA SER A 336 -1.17 18.99 7.61
C SER A 336 -1.94 18.39 6.43
N PHE A 337 -1.21 18.14 5.34
CA PHE A 337 -1.73 17.38 4.19
C PHE A 337 -1.59 15.86 4.39
N TRP A 338 -0.45 15.45 4.97
CA TRP A 338 -0.12 14.03 5.22
C TRP A 338 -0.32 13.69 6.69
N VAL A 339 -1.03 12.59 6.96
CA VAL A 339 -1.31 12.09 8.31
C VAL A 339 -1.06 10.58 8.34
N GLU A 340 -0.54 10.06 9.45
CA GLU A 340 -0.33 8.62 9.61
C GLU A 340 -1.67 7.85 9.56
N LYS A 341 -1.72 6.75 8.80
CA LYS A 341 -2.90 5.87 8.73
C LYS A 341 -3.20 5.26 10.09
N ARG A 342 -4.49 5.16 10.44
CA ARG A 342 -4.97 4.37 11.59
C ARG A 342 -5.11 2.88 11.29
N MET A 343 -5.43 2.54 10.04
CA MET A 343 -5.55 1.17 9.57
C MET A 343 -4.57 0.91 8.43
N GLY A 344 -3.83 -0.19 8.56
CA GLY A 344 -2.73 -0.55 7.68
C GLY A 344 -1.45 0.22 8.00
N LEU A 345 -0.65 0.46 6.96
CA LEU A 345 0.67 1.07 7.06
C LEU A 345 0.85 2.28 6.15
N GLY A 346 1.64 3.24 6.65
CA GLY A 346 2.10 4.42 5.93
C GLY A 346 1.26 5.67 6.20
N MET A 347 1.21 6.53 5.18
CA MET A 347 0.60 7.85 5.24
C MET A 347 -0.71 7.89 4.46
N THR A 348 -1.65 8.73 4.90
CA THR A 348 -2.90 9.06 4.23
C THR A 348 -3.04 10.58 4.13
N PHE A 349 -4.09 11.04 3.47
CA PHE A 349 -4.40 12.44 3.27
C PHE A 349 -5.36 12.97 4.32
N ASN A 350 -5.28 14.28 4.55
CA ASN A 350 -6.39 15.03 5.12
C ASN A 350 -7.42 15.35 4.02
N PHE A 351 -8.52 14.60 3.96
CA PHE A 351 -9.55 14.71 2.94
C PHE A 351 -10.45 15.96 3.09
N ALA A 352 -10.27 16.75 4.14
CA ALA A 352 -10.87 18.08 4.24
C ALA A 352 -10.25 19.09 3.26
N LYS A 353 -9.13 18.73 2.60
CA LYS A 353 -8.39 19.59 1.67
C LYS A 353 -8.64 19.18 0.22
N TRP A 354 -8.87 20.17 -0.65
CA TRP A 354 -9.12 19.94 -2.08
C TRP A 354 -7.91 19.30 -2.78
N GLN A 355 -6.69 19.59 -2.33
CA GLN A 355 -5.45 19.01 -2.88
C GLN A 355 -5.44 17.48 -2.78
N SER A 356 -6.11 16.91 -1.77
CA SER A 356 -6.16 15.47 -1.53
C SER A 356 -6.97 14.78 -2.63
N TRP A 357 -8.08 15.41 -3.01
CA TRP A 357 -8.95 14.96 -4.10
C TRP A 357 -8.28 15.16 -5.46
N ALA A 358 -7.65 16.31 -5.69
CA ALA A 358 -6.90 16.56 -6.93
C ALA A 358 -5.77 15.53 -7.13
N PHE A 359 -5.02 15.22 -6.07
CA PHE A 359 -3.99 14.18 -6.12
C PHE A 359 -4.59 12.80 -6.40
N LEU A 360 -5.66 12.41 -5.71
CA LEU A 360 -6.33 11.12 -5.91
C LEU A 360 -6.84 10.98 -7.36
N ILE A 361 -7.49 12.01 -7.88
CA ILE A 361 -7.97 12.06 -9.27
C ILE A 361 -6.80 11.93 -10.24
N GLY A 362 -5.70 12.68 -10.03
CA GLY A 362 -4.51 12.61 -10.88
C GLY A 362 -3.88 11.21 -10.91
N VAL A 363 -3.76 10.55 -9.76
CA VAL A 363 -3.23 9.18 -9.65
C VAL A 363 -4.11 8.16 -10.39
N ILE A 364 -5.40 8.43 -10.56
CA ILE A 364 -6.32 7.55 -11.31
C ILE A 364 -6.32 7.90 -12.81
N ILE A 365 -6.46 9.17 -13.17
CA ILE A 365 -6.65 9.60 -14.56
C ILE A 365 -5.35 9.50 -15.37
N ILE A 366 -4.18 9.81 -14.81
CA ILE A 366 -2.93 9.81 -15.57
C ILE A 366 -2.59 8.41 -16.11
N PRO A 367 -2.62 7.32 -15.33
CA PRO A 367 -2.47 5.96 -15.84
C PRO A 367 -3.45 5.58 -16.95
N ILE A 368 -4.71 6.00 -16.81
CA ILE A 368 -5.74 5.75 -17.82
C ILE A 368 -5.38 6.49 -19.12
N GLY A 369 -4.98 7.76 -19.02
CA GLY A 369 -4.47 8.54 -20.15
C GLY A 369 -3.25 7.91 -20.83
N ILE A 370 -2.32 7.35 -20.04
CA ILE A 370 -1.15 6.63 -20.57
C ILE A 370 -1.57 5.33 -21.27
N ALA A 371 -2.57 4.61 -20.75
CA ALA A 371 -3.09 3.40 -21.39
C ALA A 371 -3.69 3.70 -22.78
N PHE A 372 -4.30 4.88 -22.97
CA PHE A 372 -4.75 5.33 -24.29
C PHE A 372 -3.61 5.61 -25.28
N LEU A 373 -2.36 5.69 -24.84
CA LEU A 373 -1.21 5.76 -25.76
C LEU A 373 -0.94 4.41 -26.45
N MET A 374 -1.44 3.30 -25.89
CA MET A 374 -1.32 1.94 -26.44
C MET A 374 -2.51 1.55 -27.35
N MET A 375 -3.47 2.45 -27.53
CA MET A 375 -4.56 2.37 -28.51
C MET A 375 -4.19 3.21 -29.73
#